data_AF-A0A1Q3RPN9-F1
#
_entry.id   AF-A0A1Q3RPN9-F1
#
_cell.length_a   1.000
_cell.length_b   1.000
_cell.length_c   1.000
_cell.angle_alpha   90.00
_cell.angle_beta   90.00
_cell.angle_gamma   90.00
#
_symmetry.space_group_name_H-M   'P 1'
#
loop_
_entity.id
_entity.type
_entity.pdbx_description
1 polymer ?
#
loop_
_entity_poly.entity_id
_entity_poly.type
_entity_poly.pdbx_seq_one_letter_code
_entity_poly.pdbx_strand_id
1 'polypeptide(L)'
;MIDSLIDVIKGYKPNTSGVKRQSSVLIPLIEINGCWELLYEKRALTLKSQPGEICFPGGAIEDVEHSREAAIRETCEELNIEMSEVEIVGQIDSVMTSFDMIIHCYVGIIKRPFELIRYATDEVDHIFTVPLSYFVNHPPKTYFINSVFNLSEDFPYQSIPDGKNYNFKAARYPVVFYDYEAYTIWGLTARMTEQFINMLDQEEIRSFKCT
;
A
#
# COMPACT_ATOMS: atom_id res chain seq x y z
N MET A 1 -15.71 13.28 -39.86
CA MET A 1 -16.07 12.24 -38.87
C MET A 1 -14.82 11.55 -38.33
N ILE A 2 -13.93 11.04 -39.20
CA ILE A 2 -12.67 10.42 -38.77
C ILE A 2 -11.64 11.44 -38.24
N ASP A 3 -11.54 12.63 -38.83
CA ASP A 3 -10.57 13.64 -38.38
C ASP A 3 -10.86 14.12 -36.95
N SER A 4 -12.15 14.30 -36.62
CA SER A 4 -12.59 14.62 -35.25
C SER A 4 -12.27 13.50 -34.26
N LEU A 5 -12.37 12.22 -34.65
CA LEU A 5 -11.93 11.11 -33.81
C LEU A 5 -10.42 11.17 -33.57
N ILE A 6 -9.65 11.42 -34.62
CA ILE A 6 -8.18 11.53 -34.54
C ILE A 6 -7.78 12.64 -33.56
N ASP A 7 -8.42 13.80 -33.64
CA ASP A 7 -8.12 14.92 -32.75
C ASP A 7 -8.45 14.61 -31.29
N VAL A 8 -9.59 13.93 -31.04
CA VAL A 8 -9.96 13.46 -29.70
C VAL A 8 -8.92 12.49 -29.15
N ILE A 9 -8.51 11.49 -29.95
CA ILE A 9 -7.54 10.48 -29.50
C ILE A 9 -6.15 11.09 -29.30
N LYS A 10 -5.72 12.06 -30.13
CA LYS A 10 -4.47 12.79 -29.94
C LYS A 10 -4.45 13.64 -28.66
N GLY A 11 -5.59 14.21 -28.28
CA GLY A 11 -5.74 15.00 -27.05
C GLY A 11 -6.02 14.16 -25.80
N TYR A 12 -6.39 12.89 -25.96
CA TYR A 12 -6.76 12.02 -24.85
C TYR A 12 -5.53 11.60 -24.04
N LYS A 13 -5.60 11.84 -22.73
CA LYS A 13 -4.60 11.33 -21.78
C LYS A 13 -5.07 9.96 -21.29
N PRO A 14 -4.38 8.87 -21.62
CA PRO A 14 -4.77 7.54 -21.17
C PRO A 14 -4.70 7.45 -19.64
N ASN A 15 -5.61 6.67 -19.08
CA ASN A 15 -5.64 6.33 -17.65
C ASN A 15 -6.08 4.86 -17.50
N THR A 16 -5.90 4.29 -16.31
CA THR A 16 -6.29 2.92 -16.02
C THR A 16 -7.81 2.82 -15.91
N SER A 17 -8.42 2.10 -16.85
CA SER A 17 -9.87 1.90 -16.89
C SER A 17 -10.36 1.15 -15.64
N GLY A 18 -11.50 1.57 -15.11
CA GLY A 18 -12.12 0.97 -13.92
C GLY A 18 -11.64 1.52 -12.58
N VAL A 19 -10.57 2.33 -12.54
CA VAL A 19 -10.11 2.96 -11.30
C VAL A 19 -11.05 4.09 -10.90
N LYS A 20 -11.60 3.99 -9.69
CA LYS A 20 -12.52 4.98 -9.09
C LYS A 20 -11.87 5.80 -7.99
N ARG A 21 -10.84 5.27 -7.33
CA ARG A 21 -10.15 5.91 -6.22
C ARG A 21 -8.65 5.76 -6.37
N GLN A 22 -7.91 6.75 -5.92
CA GLN A 22 -6.46 6.68 -5.84
C GLN A 22 -6.01 7.14 -4.46
N SER A 23 -5.05 6.42 -3.92
CA SER A 23 -4.41 6.71 -2.64
C SER A 23 -2.91 6.67 -2.81
N SER A 24 -2.21 7.26 -1.86
CA SER A 24 -0.76 7.20 -1.78
C SER A 24 -0.32 6.83 -0.38
N VAL A 25 0.71 6.01 -0.29
CA VAL A 25 1.32 5.63 0.99
C VAL A 25 2.82 5.90 0.97
N LEU A 26 3.36 6.18 2.14
CA LEU A 26 4.79 6.21 2.38
C LEU A 26 5.21 4.93 3.10
N ILE A 27 6.12 4.16 2.51
CA ILE A 27 6.88 3.09 3.15
C ILE A 27 8.04 3.77 3.89
N PRO A 28 7.93 4.00 5.21
CA PRO A 28 8.81 4.91 5.92
C PRO A 28 9.98 4.15 6.52
N LEU A 29 11.18 4.50 6.06
CA LEU A 29 12.44 4.09 6.66
C LEU A 29 12.79 5.03 7.80
N ILE A 30 13.14 4.46 8.94
CA ILE A 30 13.62 5.21 10.10
C ILE A 30 14.86 4.52 10.68
N GLU A 31 15.82 5.32 11.14
CA GLU A 31 17.03 4.81 11.77
C GLU A 31 16.86 4.79 13.29
N ILE A 32 17.04 3.62 13.90
CA ILE A 32 16.99 3.40 15.35
C ILE A 32 18.29 2.71 15.76
N ASN A 33 19.07 3.35 16.62
CA ASN A 33 20.36 2.82 17.11
C ASN A 33 21.30 2.32 15.98
N GLY A 34 21.38 3.06 14.88
CA GLY A 34 22.22 2.72 13.72
C GLY A 34 21.64 1.63 12.82
N CYS A 35 20.36 1.27 13.00
CA CYS A 35 19.67 0.26 12.21
C CYS A 35 18.45 0.81 11.49
N TRP A 36 18.31 0.46 10.22
CA TRP A 36 17.16 0.83 9.41
C TRP A 36 15.98 -0.10 9.70
N GLU A 37 14.85 0.52 10.00
CA GLU A 37 13.59 -0.14 10.30
C GLU A 37 12.47 0.45 9.44
N LEU A 38 11.42 -0.33 9.21
CA LEU A 38 10.17 0.17 8.63
C LEU A 38 9.24 0.60 9.76
N LEU A 39 8.75 1.84 9.70
CA LEU A 39 7.72 2.34 10.59
C LEU A 39 6.33 1.94 10.09
N TYR A 40 5.50 1.53 11.04
CA TYR A 40 4.10 1.17 10.83
C TYR A 40 3.24 1.88 11.85
N GLU A 41 1.97 1.94 11.52
CA GLU A 41 0.94 2.48 12.39
C GLU A 41 -0.22 1.50 12.50
N LYS A 42 -0.83 1.49 13.68
CA LYS A 42 -2.09 0.81 13.91
C LYS A 42 -3.21 1.84 13.89
N ARG A 43 -4.17 1.64 12.99
CA ARG A 43 -5.31 2.54 12.81
C ARG A 43 -6.19 2.59 14.05
N ALA A 44 -6.64 3.77 14.45
CA ALA A 44 -7.55 3.96 15.56
C ALA A 44 -8.86 3.18 15.34
N LEU A 45 -9.38 2.59 16.42
CA LEU A 45 -10.61 1.78 16.36
C LEU A 45 -11.88 2.61 16.06
N THR A 46 -11.79 3.92 16.21
CA THR A 46 -12.86 4.90 15.96
C THR A 46 -13.07 5.19 14.48
N LEU A 47 -12.13 4.78 13.61
CA LEU A 47 -12.21 5.07 12.18
C LEU A 47 -13.29 4.25 11.48
N LYS A 48 -13.91 4.86 10.47
CA LYS A 48 -14.96 4.22 9.65
C LYS A 48 -14.43 3.13 8.72
N SER A 49 -13.15 3.22 8.34
CA SER A 49 -12.50 2.29 7.41
C SER A 49 -11.34 1.59 8.10
N GLN A 50 -11.31 0.26 7.98
CA GLN A 50 -10.22 -0.62 8.42
C GLN A 50 -9.73 -0.34 9.87
N PRO A 51 -10.64 -0.21 10.86
CA PRO A 51 -10.25 0.08 12.24
C PRO A 51 -9.35 -1.03 12.80
N GLY A 52 -8.24 -0.63 13.43
CA GLY A 52 -7.29 -1.55 14.07
C GLY A 52 -6.36 -2.29 13.12
N GLU A 53 -6.45 -2.06 11.80
CA GLU A 53 -5.49 -2.62 10.85
C GLU A 53 -4.12 -1.96 10.98
N ILE A 54 -3.08 -2.72 10.63
CA ILE A 54 -1.71 -2.21 10.53
C ILE A 54 -1.49 -1.73 9.10
N CYS A 55 -1.07 -0.48 8.97
CA CYS A 55 -0.79 0.14 7.68
C CYS A 55 0.49 0.96 7.72
N PHE A 56 0.87 1.40 6.52
CA PHE A 56 1.77 2.51 6.34
C PHE A 56 0.98 3.82 6.40
N PRO A 57 1.64 4.94 6.74
CA PRO A 57 1.04 6.26 6.60
C PRO A 57 0.61 6.52 5.17
N GLY A 58 -0.54 7.15 4.99
CA GLY A 58 -1.09 7.45 3.69
C GLY A 58 -2.61 7.50 3.63
N GLY A 59 -3.09 8.11 2.56
CA GLY A 59 -4.52 8.35 2.38
C GLY A 59 -4.89 8.65 0.93
N ALA A 60 -6.05 9.26 0.76
CA ALA A 60 -6.59 9.55 -0.56
C ALA A 60 -5.79 10.67 -1.25
N ILE A 61 -5.65 10.57 -2.57
CA ILE A 61 -5.14 11.69 -3.37
C ILE A 61 -6.28 12.68 -3.60
N GLU A 62 -6.05 13.96 -3.31
CA GLU A 62 -7.00 15.03 -3.59
C GLU A 62 -6.92 15.50 -5.07
N ASP A 63 -8.00 16.10 -5.60
CA ASP A 63 -8.23 16.26 -7.06
C ASP A 63 -7.12 16.95 -7.87
N VAL A 64 -6.31 17.82 -7.25
CA VAL A 64 -5.22 18.56 -7.91
C VAL A 64 -3.84 18.15 -7.41
N GLU A 65 -3.77 17.18 -6.51
CA GLU A 65 -2.57 16.75 -5.81
C GLU A 65 -1.83 15.68 -6.61
N HIS A 66 -0.51 15.77 -6.67
CA HIS A 66 0.30 14.67 -7.20
C HIS A 66 0.40 13.55 -6.17
N SER A 67 0.47 12.30 -6.63
CA SER A 67 0.55 11.13 -5.74
C SER A 67 1.67 11.22 -4.70
N ARG A 68 2.82 11.81 -5.05
CA ARG A 68 3.93 12.04 -4.11
C ARG A 68 3.57 13.04 -3.00
N GLU A 69 2.83 14.09 -3.33
CA GLU A 69 2.41 15.13 -2.39
C GLU A 69 1.44 14.54 -1.36
N ALA A 70 0.49 13.72 -1.83
CA ALA A 70 -0.44 12.99 -0.96
C ALA A 70 0.28 12.11 0.05
N ALA A 71 1.28 11.33 -0.39
CA ALA A 71 2.07 10.49 0.52
C ALA A 71 2.73 11.31 1.64
N ILE A 72 3.30 12.47 1.30
CA ILE A 72 3.97 13.35 2.26
C ILE A 72 2.96 13.99 3.20
N ARG A 73 1.89 14.59 2.66
CA ARG A 73 0.85 15.28 3.44
C ARG A 73 0.23 14.35 4.48
N GLU A 74 -0.26 13.18 4.03
CA GLU A 74 -0.90 12.19 4.90
C GLU A 74 0.07 11.70 5.98
N THR A 75 1.33 11.40 5.62
CA THR A 75 2.35 11.04 6.62
C THR A 75 2.57 12.14 7.64
N CYS A 76 2.65 13.40 7.20
CA CYS A 76 2.85 14.54 8.10
C CYS A 76 1.66 14.74 9.05
N GLU A 77 0.43 14.55 8.56
CA GLU A 77 -0.81 14.63 9.33
C GLU A 77 -0.90 13.49 10.36
N GLU A 78 -0.75 12.23 9.92
CA GLU A 78 -0.85 11.04 10.78
C GLU A 78 0.28 10.98 11.82
N LEU A 79 1.52 11.35 11.45
CA LEU A 79 2.71 11.31 12.32
C LEU A 79 3.06 12.67 12.95
N ASN A 80 2.22 13.70 12.84
CA ASN A 80 2.48 15.04 13.40
C ASN A 80 3.93 15.55 13.19
N ILE A 81 4.46 15.38 11.99
CA ILE A 81 5.82 15.78 11.60
C ILE A 81 5.79 16.82 10.48
N GLU A 82 6.85 17.59 10.37
CA GLU A 82 6.98 18.60 9.31
C GLU A 82 7.39 17.96 7.98
N MET A 83 6.97 18.55 6.85
CA MET A 83 7.35 18.05 5.52
C MET A 83 8.87 17.98 5.31
N SER A 84 9.64 18.84 5.98
CA SER A 84 11.11 18.84 5.94
C SER A 84 11.74 17.62 6.63
N GLU A 85 10.98 16.93 7.48
CA GLU A 85 11.37 15.70 8.17
C GLU A 85 11.12 14.43 7.32
N VAL A 86 10.48 14.57 6.15
CA VAL A 86 10.20 13.47 5.21
C VAL A 86 11.04 13.63 3.95
N GLU A 87 11.92 12.67 3.68
CA GLU A 87 12.72 12.63 2.45
C GLU A 87 12.29 11.48 1.56
N ILE A 88 11.65 11.77 0.42
CA ILE A 88 11.29 10.74 -0.57
C ILE A 88 12.55 10.25 -1.28
N VAL A 89 12.80 8.95 -1.18
CA VAL A 89 13.86 8.23 -1.91
C VAL A 89 13.40 7.91 -3.33
N GLY A 90 12.18 7.40 -3.48
CA GLY A 90 11.64 7.04 -4.80
C GLY A 90 10.25 6.41 -4.75
N GLN A 91 9.67 6.19 -5.92
CA GLN A 91 8.41 5.45 -6.09
C GLN A 91 8.72 3.99 -6.46
N ILE A 92 8.04 3.04 -5.82
CA ILE A 92 8.03 1.62 -6.22
C ILE A 92 6.69 1.29 -6.91
N ASP A 93 6.50 0.07 -7.41
CA ASP A 93 5.29 -0.23 -8.20
C ASP A 93 4.02 0.02 -7.38
N SER A 94 3.05 0.68 -8.00
CA SER A 94 1.73 0.91 -7.42
C SER A 94 0.96 -0.40 -7.29
N VAL A 95 0.14 -0.52 -6.24
CA VAL A 95 -0.71 -1.69 -6.01
C VAL A 95 -2.12 -1.44 -6.53
N MET A 96 -2.55 -2.26 -7.49
CA MET A 96 -3.95 -2.35 -7.90
C MET A 96 -4.72 -3.25 -6.95
N THR A 97 -5.77 -2.72 -6.33
CA THR A 97 -6.66 -3.47 -5.42
C THR A 97 -7.83 -4.10 -6.18
N SER A 98 -8.51 -5.06 -5.55
CA SER A 98 -9.72 -5.68 -6.10
C SER A 98 -10.97 -4.79 -6.03
N PHE A 99 -10.87 -3.57 -5.49
CA PHE A 99 -12.00 -2.65 -5.25
C PHE A 99 -11.84 -1.33 -6.00
N ASP A 100 -11.39 -1.40 -7.25
CA ASP A 100 -11.27 -0.25 -8.17
C ASP A 100 -10.37 0.88 -7.66
N MET A 101 -9.33 0.54 -6.87
CA MET A 101 -8.42 1.54 -6.26
C MET A 101 -6.96 1.23 -6.59
N ILE A 102 -6.22 2.27 -6.96
CA ILE A 102 -4.75 2.25 -7.08
C ILE A 102 -4.15 2.86 -5.81
N ILE A 103 -3.14 2.20 -5.24
CA ILE A 103 -2.29 2.75 -4.19
C ILE A 103 -0.92 3.03 -4.78
N HIS A 104 -0.48 4.28 -4.79
CA HIS A 104 0.87 4.66 -5.17
C HIS A 104 1.81 4.55 -3.97
N CYS A 105 2.94 3.87 -4.15
CA CYS A 105 3.83 3.51 -3.05
C CYS A 105 5.15 4.29 -3.16
N TYR A 106 5.45 5.11 -2.16
CA TYR A 106 6.71 5.84 -2.08
C TYR A 106 7.56 5.33 -0.94
N VAL A 107 8.86 5.13 -1.16
CA VAL A 107 9.81 4.88 -0.09
C VAL A 107 10.38 6.23 0.34
N GLY A 108 10.42 6.50 1.64
CA GLY A 108 11.04 7.71 2.16
C GLY A 108 11.64 7.53 3.54
N ILE A 109 12.53 8.45 3.90
CA ILE A 109 13.24 8.47 5.18
C ILE A 109 12.56 9.48 6.10
N ILE A 110 12.22 9.04 7.31
CA ILE A 110 11.78 9.90 8.40
C ILE A 110 13.02 10.33 9.20
N LYS A 111 13.29 11.64 9.19
CA LYS A 111 14.46 12.24 9.85
C LYS A 111 14.26 12.44 11.35
N ARG A 112 13.01 12.46 11.79
CA ARG A 112 12.66 12.66 13.20
C ARG A 112 12.99 11.39 13.99
N PRO A 113 13.72 11.49 15.12
CA PRO A 113 13.95 10.34 16.00
C PRO A 113 12.63 9.72 16.47
N PHE A 114 12.55 8.39 16.46
CA PHE A 114 11.32 7.64 16.71
C PHE A 114 10.62 8.03 18.01
N GLU A 115 11.37 8.18 19.10
CA GLU A 115 10.88 8.56 20.43
C GLU A 115 10.27 9.98 20.51
N LEU A 116 10.62 10.83 19.54
CA LEU A 116 10.11 12.20 19.41
C LEU A 116 8.93 12.32 18.46
N ILE A 117 8.56 11.25 17.74
CA ILE A 117 7.36 11.22 16.91
C ILE A 117 6.14 11.23 17.83
N ARG A 118 5.15 12.05 17.47
CA ARG A 118 3.80 12.03 18.04
C ARG A 118 2.86 11.65 16.90
N TYR A 119 1.63 11.24 17.18
CA TYR A 119 0.72 10.82 16.10
C TYR A 119 -0.68 11.35 16.38
N ALA A 120 -1.46 11.55 15.32
CA ALA A 120 -2.82 12.05 15.40
C ALA A 120 -3.72 10.96 16.01
N THR A 121 -4.00 11.05 17.31
CA THR A 121 -4.67 9.97 18.07
C THR A 121 -6.11 9.68 17.63
N ASP A 122 -6.70 10.58 16.88
CA ASP A 122 -8.01 10.42 16.23
C ASP A 122 -7.95 9.45 15.03
N GLU A 123 -6.77 9.26 14.43
CA GLU A 123 -6.54 8.39 13.28
C GLU A 123 -5.62 7.22 13.59
N VAL A 124 -4.64 7.41 14.48
CA VAL A 124 -3.59 6.46 14.83
C VAL A 124 -3.70 6.05 16.30
N ASP A 125 -3.85 4.76 16.56
CA ASP A 125 -3.83 4.20 17.92
C ASP A 125 -2.42 4.21 18.52
N HIS A 126 -1.45 3.71 17.74
CA HIS A 126 -0.03 3.79 18.06
C HIS A 126 0.84 3.46 16.84
N ILE A 127 2.13 3.78 16.96
CA ILE A 127 3.17 3.47 15.97
C ILE A 127 4.15 2.42 16.52
N PHE A 128 4.75 1.65 15.64
CA PHE A 128 5.83 0.70 15.95
C PHE A 128 6.76 0.55 14.74
N THR A 129 7.91 -0.08 14.95
CA THR A 129 8.88 -0.32 13.88
C THR A 129 9.26 -1.79 13.79
N VAL A 130 9.73 -2.20 12.61
CA VAL A 130 10.25 -3.55 12.38
C VAL A 130 11.59 -3.44 11.65
N PRO A 131 12.69 -4.01 12.18
CA PRO A 131 13.99 -3.97 11.53
C PRO A 131 13.98 -4.59 10.13
N LEU A 132 14.70 -4.01 9.17
CA LEU A 132 14.81 -4.61 7.84
C LEU A 132 15.37 -6.04 7.90
N SER A 133 16.34 -6.27 8.78
CA SER A 133 16.93 -7.58 9.04
C SER A 133 15.91 -8.63 9.51
N TYR A 134 14.81 -8.20 10.14
CA TYR A 134 13.73 -9.11 10.52
C TYR A 134 13.11 -9.75 9.28
N PHE A 135 12.68 -8.95 8.30
CA PHE A 135 12.01 -9.42 7.09
C PHE A 135 12.91 -10.33 6.24
N VAL A 136 14.21 -10.04 6.19
CA VAL A 136 15.20 -10.84 5.45
C VAL A 136 15.41 -12.23 6.08
N ASN A 137 15.26 -12.33 7.41
CA ASN A 137 15.45 -13.57 8.16
C ASN A 137 14.14 -14.35 8.37
N HIS A 138 12.99 -13.68 8.22
CA HIS A 138 11.66 -14.24 8.44
C HIS A 138 10.81 -14.00 7.19
N PRO A 139 10.96 -14.83 6.13
CA PRO A 139 10.16 -14.68 4.93
C PRO A 139 8.66 -14.80 5.25
N PRO A 140 7.79 -14.14 4.47
CA PRO A 140 6.38 -14.07 4.79
C PRO A 140 5.69 -15.42 4.65
N LYS A 141 4.57 -15.57 5.35
CA LYS A 141 3.60 -16.64 5.11
C LYS A 141 2.61 -16.17 4.06
N THR A 142 2.42 -16.96 3.01
CA THR A 142 1.46 -16.64 1.95
C THR A 142 0.34 -17.66 1.91
N TYR A 143 -0.88 -17.19 2.09
CA TYR A 143 -2.10 -17.96 1.93
C TYR A 143 -2.83 -17.50 0.68
N PHE A 144 -3.75 -18.30 0.16
CA PHE A 144 -4.48 -17.96 -1.04
C PHE A 144 -5.97 -17.94 -0.76
N ILE A 145 -6.62 -16.87 -1.18
CA ILE A 145 -8.08 -16.76 -1.21
C ILE A 145 -8.56 -16.94 -2.65
N ASN A 146 -9.71 -17.58 -2.81
CA ASN A 146 -10.33 -17.76 -4.12
C ASN A 146 -11.51 -16.82 -4.24
N SER A 147 -11.56 -16.04 -5.32
CA SER A 147 -12.74 -15.26 -5.66
C SER A 147 -13.83 -16.19 -6.17
N VAL A 148 -15.03 -16.06 -5.60
CA VAL A 148 -16.22 -16.73 -6.11
C VAL A 148 -17.09 -15.69 -6.79
N PHE A 149 -17.49 -15.94 -8.03
CA PHE A 149 -18.43 -15.08 -8.73
C PHE A 149 -19.84 -15.37 -8.25
N ASN A 150 -20.44 -14.39 -7.58
CA ASN A 150 -21.86 -14.39 -7.28
C ASN A 150 -22.58 -13.53 -8.33
N LEU A 151 -23.06 -14.16 -9.40
CA LEU A 151 -23.75 -13.46 -10.48
C LEU A 151 -25.17 -13.10 -10.04
N SER A 152 -25.62 -11.91 -10.40
CA SER A 152 -26.98 -11.47 -10.10
C SER A 152 -28.03 -12.31 -10.84
N GLU A 153 -29.27 -12.31 -10.33
CA GLU A 153 -30.37 -13.08 -10.94
C GLU A 153 -30.69 -12.63 -12.38
N ASP A 154 -30.46 -11.35 -12.68
CA ASP A 154 -30.67 -10.73 -13.98
C ASP A 154 -29.45 -10.84 -14.92
N PHE A 155 -28.41 -11.59 -14.53
CA PHE A 155 -27.23 -11.78 -15.37
C PHE A 155 -27.63 -12.40 -16.73
N PRO A 156 -27.27 -11.78 -17.87
CA PRO A 156 -27.82 -12.14 -19.17
C PRO A 156 -27.09 -13.35 -19.78
N TYR A 157 -27.30 -14.54 -19.22
CA TYR A 157 -26.67 -15.79 -19.69
C TYR A 157 -26.93 -16.05 -21.18
N GLN A 158 -28.11 -15.69 -21.70
CA GLN A 158 -28.45 -15.84 -23.12
C GLN A 158 -27.54 -15.03 -24.06
N SER A 159 -26.83 -14.04 -23.54
CA SER A 159 -25.99 -13.13 -24.30
C SER A 159 -24.51 -13.53 -24.31
N ILE A 160 -24.13 -14.61 -23.62
CA ILE A 160 -22.74 -15.07 -23.53
C ILE A 160 -22.59 -16.49 -24.09
N PRO A 161 -21.38 -16.85 -24.58
CA PRO A 161 -21.07 -18.24 -24.95
C PRO A 161 -21.37 -19.19 -23.80
N ASP A 162 -21.91 -20.36 -24.11
CA ASP A 162 -22.22 -21.45 -23.15
C ASP A 162 -23.19 -21.07 -22.01
N GLY A 163 -23.75 -19.87 -22.01
CA GLY A 163 -24.76 -19.39 -21.08
C GLY A 163 -24.45 -19.72 -19.62
N LYS A 164 -25.36 -20.46 -18.96
CA LYS A 164 -25.21 -20.87 -17.55
C LYS A 164 -24.01 -21.78 -17.29
N ASN A 165 -23.46 -22.41 -18.33
CA ASN A 165 -22.30 -23.29 -18.23
C ASN A 165 -20.98 -22.54 -18.50
N TYR A 166 -21.01 -21.22 -18.73
CA TYR A 166 -19.79 -20.44 -18.93
C TYR A 166 -18.85 -20.59 -17.72
N ASN A 167 -17.62 -21.01 -17.99
CA ASN A 167 -16.62 -21.25 -16.95
C ASN A 167 -15.92 -19.94 -16.57
N PHE A 168 -16.49 -19.21 -15.62
CA PHE A 168 -15.86 -18.02 -15.05
C PHE A 168 -14.58 -18.41 -14.32
N LYS A 169 -13.44 -17.86 -14.79
CA LYS A 169 -12.15 -18.09 -14.16
C LYS A 169 -12.08 -17.38 -12.81
N ALA A 170 -12.27 -18.13 -11.73
CA ALA A 170 -12.01 -17.66 -10.38
C ALA A 170 -10.54 -17.22 -10.24
N ALA A 171 -10.33 -15.98 -9.82
CA ALA A 171 -9.00 -15.50 -9.47
C ALA A 171 -8.57 -16.13 -8.14
N ARG A 172 -7.30 -16.55 -8.09
CA ARG A 172 -6.64 -16.97 -6.85
C ARG A 172 -5.72 -15.85 -6.41
N TYR A 173 -6.03 -15.22 -5.28
CA TYR A 173 -5.33 -14.05 -4.79
C TYR A 173 -4.41 -14.43 -3.63
N PRO A 174 -3.09 -14.14 -3.70
CA PRO A 174 -2.18 -14.35 -2.59
C PRO A 174 -2.39 -13.28 -1.51
N VAL A 175 -2.42 -13.70 -0.25
CA VAL A 175 -2.47 -12.84 0.94
C VAL A 175 -1.23 -13.12 1.75
N VAL A 176 -0.42 -12.08 1.93
CA VAL A 176 0.89 -12.10 2.58
C VAL A 176 0.74 -11.76 4.06
N PHE A 177 1.51 -12.41 4.92
CA PHE A 177 1.54 -12.21 6.37
C PHE A 177 2.96 -12.19 6.90
N TYR A 178 3.28 -11.18 7.70
CA TYR A 178 4.42 -11.15 8.62
C TYR A 178 3.91 -11.04 10.04
N ASP A 179 4.35 -11.94 10.91
CA ASP A 179 4.15 -11.80 12.35
C ASP A 179 5.41 -11.16 12.94
N TYR A 180 5.28 -10.19 13.84
CA TYR A 180 6.41 -9.57 14.55
C TYR A 180 5.93 -9.19 15.96
N GLU A 181 6.52 -9.80 16.99
CA GLU A 181 6.07 -9.65 18.37
C GLU A 181 4.55 -9.87 18.53
N ALA A 182 3.79 -8.84 18.90
CA ALA A 182 2.34 -8.87 19.06
C ALA A 182 1.56 -8.43 17.80
N TYR A 183 2.26 -8.14 16.71
CA TYR A 183 1.72 -7.56 15.49
C TYR A 183 1.65 -8.59 14.36
N THR A 184 0.56 -8.57 13.61
CA THR A 184 0.42 -9.29 12.34
C THR A 184 0.22 -8.28 11.22
N ILE A 185 1.27 -8.05 10.44
CA ILE A 185 1.23 -7.23 9.24
C ILE A 185 0.70 -8.12 8.11
N TRP A 186 -0.40 -7.76 7.48
CA TRP A 186 -1.05 -8.62 6.49
C TRP A 186 -1.66 -7.84 5.33
N GLY A 187 -2.11 -8.57 4.30
CA GLY A 187 -2.87 -7.98 3.19
C GLY A 187 -2.03 -7.06 2.31
N LEU A 188 -2.57 -5.88 1.98
CA LEU A 188 -1.91 -4.92 1.09
C LEU A 188 -0.62 -4.38 1.72
N THR A 189 -0.63 -4.08 3.03
CA THR A 189 0.55 -3.61 3.76
C THR A 189 1.69 -4.62 3.66
N ALA A 190 1.43 -5.88 4.00
CA ALA A 190 2.44 -6.93 3.91
C ALA A 190 2.93 -7.18 2.48
N ARG A 191 2.06 -7.04 1.47
CA ARG A 191 2.44 -7.15 0.06
C ARG A 191 3.37 -6.01 -0.37
N MET A 192 3.11 -4.78 0.06
CA MET A 192 3.99 -3.62 -0.20
C MET A 192 5.34 -3.80 0.53
N THR A 193 5.32 -4.31 1.76
CA THR A 193 6.53 -4.69 2.49
C THR A 193 7.32 -5.74 1.73
N GLU A 194 6.70 -6.86 1.33
CA GLU A 194 7.37 -7.93 0.58
C GLU A 194 7.97 -7.41 -0.72
N GLN A 195 7.22 -6.60 -1.46
CA GLN A 195 7.71 -5.96 -2.69
C GLN A 195 8.96 -5.11 -2.43
N PHE A 196 8.92 -4.23 -1.44
CA PHE A 196 10.07 -3.40 -1.07
C PHE A 196 11.27 -4.26 -0.65
N ILE A 197 11.07 -5.23 0.24
CA ILE A 197 12.15 -6.11 0.73
C ILE A 197 12.78 -6.88 -0.43
N ASN A 198 12.00 -7.39 -1.39
CA ASN A 198 12.52 -8.12 -2.55
C ASN A 198 13.38 -7.26 -3.49
N MET A 199 13.34 -5.93 -3.38
CA MET A 199 14.20 -5.03 -4.17
C MET A 199 15.60 -4.85 -3.56
N LEU A 200 15.80 -5.24 -2.30
CA LEU A 200 17.03 -4.95 -1.56
C LEU A 200 18.05 -6.09 -1.65
N ASP A 201 19.33 -5.75 -1.49
CA ASP A 201 20.38 -6.77 -1.29
C ASP A 201 20.25 -7.40 0.09
N GLN A 202 19.81 -8.66 0.10
CA GLN A 202 19.52 -9.40 1.32
C GLN A 202 20.79 -9.74 2.11
N GLU A 203 21.92 -9.95 1.43
CA GLU A 203 23.19 -10.27 2.10
C GLU A 203 23.77 -9.02 2.77
N GLU A 204 23.64 -7.86 2.13
CA GLU A 204 24.01 -6.58 2.72
C GLU A 204 23.22 -6.32 4.00
N ILE A 205 21.88 -6.46 3.96
CA ILE A 205 21.03 -6.24 5.13
C ILE A 205 21.34 -7.21 6.28
N ARG A 206 21.64 -8.49 5.99
CA ARG A 206 22.06 -9.46 7.01
C ARG A 206 23.38 -9.11 7.66
N SER A 207 24.27 -8.46 6.91
CA SER A 207 25.61 -8.11 7.38
C SER A 207 25.66 -6.86 8.25
N PHE A 208 24.62 -6.01 8.20
CA PHE A 208 24.50 -4.83 9.04
C PHE A 208 24.42 -5.19 10.52
N LYS A 209 25.28 -4.57 11.33
CA LYS A 209 25.26 -4.67 12.78
C LYS A 209 24.74 -3.36 13.34
N CYS A 210 23.64 -3.42 14.11
CA CYS A 210 23.17 -2.28 14.89
C CYS A 210 24.24 -1.89 15.92
N THR A 211 24.35 -0.60 16.21
CA THR A 211 25.31 -0.01 17.16
C THR A 211 24.84 -0.06 18.60
#